data_AF-A0A7C8ZYG5-F1
#
_entry.id   AF-A0A7C8ZYG5-F1
#
_cell.length_a   1.000
_cell.length_b   1.000
_cell.length_c   1.000
_cell.angle_alpha   90.00
_cell.angle_beta   90.00
_cell.angle_gamma   90.00
#
_symmetry.space_group_name_H-M   'P 1'
#
loop_
_entity.id
_entity.type
_entity.pdbx_description
1 polymer ?
#
loop_
_entity_poly.entity_id
_entity_poly.type
_entity_poly.pdbx_seq_one_letter_code
_entity_poly.pdbx_strand_id
1 'polypeptide(L)'
;LDRQPSSLTYLKRKSDYMKKPIPRHGLEGLWKKMMELRKPQLKFRPYGGRMDEIPANATAFPHRAGNLFLLQYATDWNQGGRERAKYYIDLTRKLHAYMTPFVSKNPREAFLN
;
A
#
# COMPACT_ATOMS: atom_id res chain seq x y z
N LEU A 1 11.60 -23.10 26.13
CA LEU A 1 12.23 -22.30 25.06
C LEU A 1 11.95 -20.84 25.34
N ASP A 2 12.94 -20.12 25.87
CA ASP A 2 12.85 -18.67 26.03
C ASP A 2 13.18 -18.02 24.68
N ARG A 3 12.14 -17.69 23.90
CA ARG A 3 12.29 -17.14 22.55
C ARG A 3 12.34 -15.61 22.61
N GLN A 4 13.50 -15.06 22.95
CA GLN A 4 13.78 -13.64 22.75
C GLN A 4 14.23 -13.43 21.30
N PRO A 5 13.47 -12.71 20.45
CA PRO A 5 13.91 -12.40 19.10
C PRO A 5 15.13 -11.48 19.16
N SER A 6 16.16 -11.76 18.34
CA SER A 6 17.36 -10.92 18.23
C SER A 6 17.04 -9.50 17.72
N SER A 7 15.90 -9.32 17.05
CA SER A 7 15.31 -8.02 16.74
C SER A 7 13.79 -8.13 16.67
N LEU A 8 13.08 -7.16 17.24
CA LEU A 8 11.64 -6.98 17.09
C LEU A 8 11.40 -5.98 15.95
N THR A 9 10.79 -6.44 14.85
CA THR A 9 10.33 -5.56 13.77
C THR A 9 8.82 -5.42 13.85
N TYR A 10 8.36 -4.21 14.11
CA TYR A 10 6.96 -3.83 14.01
C TYR A 10 6.66 -3.33 12.60
N LEU A 11 5.42 -3.54 12.14
CA LEU A 11 5.02 -3.18 10.79
C LEU A 11 3.61 -2.62 10.73
N LYS A 12 3.39 -1.74 9.75
CA LYS A 12 2.07 -1.37 9.27
C LYS A 12 2.01 -1.54 7.76
N ARG A 13 0.91 -2.15 7.30
CA ARG A 13 0.60 -2.34 5.88
C ARG A 13 -0.78 -1.78 5.54
N LYS A 14 -0.92 -1.35 4.29
CA LYS A 14 -2.17 -1.10 3.56
C LYS A 14 -1.99 -1.49 2.10
N SER A 15 -3.09 -1.66 1.39
CA SER A 15 -3.11 -1.95 -0.04
C SER A 15 -4.16 -1.10 -0.75
N ASP A 16 -3.94 -0.86 -2.04
CA ASP A 16 -4.89 -0.22 -2.95
C ASP A 16 -4.75 -0.84 -4.34
N TYR A 17 -5.77 -0.69 -5.18
CA TYR A 17 -5.68 -0.97 -6.60
C TYR A 17 -5.67 0.31 -7.42
N MET A 18 -4.73 0.42 -8.35
CA MET A 18 -4.65 1.53 -9.30
C MET A 18 -5.17 1.08 -10.66
N LYS A 19 -6.25 1.70 -11.13
CA LYS A 19 -6.92 1.37 -12.41
C LYS A 19 -6.63 2.36 -13.54
N LYS A 20 -6.07 3.52 -13.21
CA LYS A 20 -5.70 4.58 -14.17
C LYS A 20 -4.31 5.10 -13.84
N PRO A 21 -3.52 5.55 -14.83
CA PRO A 21 -2.22 6.16 -14.57
C PRO A 21 -2.35 7.41 -13.69
N ILE A 22 -1.38 7.62 -12.79
CA ILE A 22 -1.27 8.86 -12.03
C ILE A 22 -0.78 9.96 -13.00
N PRO A 23 -1.46 11.13 -13.07
CA PRO A 23 -0.97 12.23 -13.90
C PRO A 23 0.37 12.75 -13.37
N ARG A 24 1.18 13.37 -14.24
CA ARG A 24 2.53 13.85 -13.89
C ARG A 24 2.56 14.72 -12.62
N HIS A 25 1.64 15.68 -12.50
CA HIS A 25 1.55 16.54 -11.30
C HIS A 25 1.22 15.73 -10.03
N GLY A 26 0.46 14.65 -10.16
CA GLY A 26 0.16 13.72 -9.05
C GLY A 26 1.39 12.96 -8.60
N LEU A 27 2.25 12.53 -9.54
CA LEU A 27 3.54 11.91 -9.24
C LEU A 27 4.50 12.88 -8.56
N GLU A 28 4.61 14.12 -9.04
CA GLU A 28 5.43 15.16 -8.41
C GLU A 28 4.99 15.43 -6.96
N GLY A 29 3.69 15.50 -6.71
CA GLY A 29 3.15 15.63 -5.37
C GLY A 29 3.40 14.38 -4.51
N LEU A 30 3.30 13.18 -5.08
CA LEU A 30 3.60 11.92 -4.40
C LEU A 30 5.06 11.88 -3.94
N TRP A 31 5.99 12.28 -4.80
CA TRP A 31 7.41 12.34 -4.45
C TRP A 31 7.68 13.30 -3.29
N LYS A 32 7.11 14.51 -3.35
CA LYS A 32 7.18 15.48 -2.24
C LYS A 32 6.62 14.88 -0.95
N LYS A 33 5.46 14.22 -1.03
CA LYS A 33 4.84 13.61 0.15
C LYS A 33 5.68 12.47 0.74
N MET A 34 6.28 11.64 -0.10
CA MET A 34 7.16 10.57 0.37
C MET A 34 8.44 11.12 1.03
N MET A 35 9.04 12.17 0.46
CA MET A 35 10.19 12.85 1.06
C MET A 35 9.85 13.49 2.41
N GLU A 36 8.67 14.11 2.54
CA GLU A 36 8.15 14.66 3.81
C GLU A 36 8.02 13.57 4.88
N LEU A 37 7.43 12.42 4.53
CA LEU A 37 7.14 11.35 5.49
C LEU A 37 8.36 10.48 5.83
N ARG A 38 9.37 10.43 4.94
CA ARG A 38 10.68 9.76 5.07
C ARG A 38 10.71 8.23 5.27
N LYS A 39 9.72 7.65 5.95
CA LYS A 39 9.71 6.25 6.38
C LYS A 39 8.80 5.33 5.57
N PRO A 40 7.60 5.73 5.14
CA PRO A 40 6.75 4.85 4.36
C PRO A 40 7.37 4.53 2.99
N GLN A 41 7.28 3.27 2.60
CA GLN A 41 7.56 2.77 1.27
C GLN A 41 6.25 2.56 0.52
N LEU A 42 6.25 2.84 -0.78
CA LEU A 42 5.15 2.53 -1.69
C LEU A 42 5.66 1.58 -2.77
N LYS A 43 5.10 0.37 -2.82
CA LYS A 43 5.49 -0.67 -3.78
C LYS A 43 4.41 -0.83 -4.84
N PHE A 44 4.80 -0.83 -6.11
CA PHE A 44 3.93 -1.03 -7.26
C PHE A 44 4.14 -2.45 -7.79
N ARG A 45 3.12 -3.30 -7.75
CA ARG A 45 3.16 -4.63 -8.36
C ARG A 45 2.31 -4.60 -9.64
N PRO A 46 2.91 -4.77 -10.84
CA PRO A 46 2.18 -4.68 -12.10
C PRO A 46 1.15 -5.80 -12.24
N TYR A 47 0.00 -5.45 -12.79
CA TYR A 47 -1.04 -6.36 -13.26
C TYR A 47 -1.03 -6.39 -14.79
N GLY A 48 -2.00 -7.05 -15.43
CA GLY A 48 -1.96 -7.36 -16.86
C GLY A 48 -1.56 -8.82 -17.14
N GLY A 49 -1.30 -9.11 -18.42
CA GLY A 49 -0.93 -10.45 -18.88
C GLY A 49 -1.93 -11.51 -18.41
N ARG A 50 -1.45 -12.61 -17.83
CA ARG A 50 -2.31 -13.70 -17.35
C ARG A 50 -3.34 -13.27 -16.30
N MET A 51 -3.13 -12.15 -15.59
CA MET A 51 -4.13 -11.65 -14.63
C MET A 51 -5.36 -11.04 -15.30
N ASP A 52 -5.25 -10.57 -16.55
CA ASP A 52 -6.35 -10.01 -17.32
C ASP A 52 -7.17 -11.09 -18.03
N GLU A 53 -6.56 -12.23 -18.34
CA GLU A 53 -7.22 -13.36 -18.99
C GLU A 53 -8.17 -14.12 -18.06
N ILE A 54 -7.96 -14.02 -16.75
CA ILE A 54 -8.76 -14.74 -15.75
C ILE A 54 -10.03 -13.94 -15.43
N PRO A 55 -11.24 -14.51 -15.58
CA PRO A 55 -12.48 -13.84 -15.21
C PRO A 55 -12.50 -13.41 -13.74
N ALA A 56 -13.07 -12.24 -13.44
CA ALA A 56 -13.14 -11.70 -12.07
C ALA A 56 -13.92 -12.60 -11.09
N ASN A 57 -14.81 -13.44 -11.60
CA ASN A 57 -15.60 -14.40 -10.81
C ASN A 57 -15.01 -15.82 -10.80
N ALA A 58 -13.85 -16.06 -11.43
CA ALA A 58 -13.25 -17.39 -11.46
C ALA A 58 -12.82 -17.88 -10.07
N THR A 59 -12.49 -16.96 -9.15
CA THR A 59 -12.21 -17.25 -7.74
C THR A 59 -12.70 -16.11 -6.85
N ALA A 60 -12.61 -16.27 -5.53
CA ALA A 60 -12.91 -15.21 -4.56
C ALA A 60 -11.96 -13.99 -4.64
N PHE A 61 -10.94 -14.01 -5.50
CA PHE A 61 -10.02 -12.89 -5.74
C PHE A 61 -10.43 -12.15 -7.03
N PRO A 62 -11.15 -11.02 -6.93
CA PRO A 62 -11.83 -10.41 -8.07
C PRO A 62 -10.96 -9.43 -8.88
N HIS A 63 -9.80 -9.05 -8.35
CA HIS A 63 -8.96 -8.01 -8.98
C HIS A 63 -8.21 -8.59 -10.17
N ARG A 64 -8.83 -8.52 -11.35
CA ARG A 64 -8.32 -9.05 -12.63
C ARG A 64 -8.17 -7.90 -13.63
N ALA A 65 -8.64 -8.09 -14.86
CA ALA A 65 -8.66 -7.10 -15.93
C ALA A 65 -9.11 -5.71 -15.45
N GLY A 66 -8.40 -4.68 -15.93
CA GLY A 66 -8.66 -3.28 -15.59
C GLY A 66 -7.90 -2.75 -14.37
N ASN A 67 -7.12 -3.58 -13.68
CA ASN A 67 -6.16 -3.14 -12.67
C ASN A 67 -4.79 -3.00 -13.32
N LEU A 68 -4.13 -1.85 -13.13
CA LEU A 68 -2.77 -1.61 -13.62
C LEU A 68 -1.74 -2.07 -12.58
N PHE A 69 -1.99 -1.77 -11.30
CA PHE A 69 -1.09 -2.13 -10.21
C PHE A 69 -1.83 -2.44 -8.91
N LEU A 70 -1.30 -3.40 -8.15
CA LEU A 70 -1.51 -3.49 -6.71
C LEU A 70 -0.47 -2.60 -6.03
N LEU A 71 -0.94 -1.63 -5.25
CA LEU A 71 -0.12 -0.78 -4.42
C LEU A 71 -0.01 -1.37 -3.02
N GLN A 72 1.18 -1.38 -2.44
CA GLN A 72 1.39 -1.73 -1.04
C GLN A 72 2.11 -0.59 -0.32
N TYR A 73 1.49 -0.09 0.74
CA TYR A 73 2.07 0.89 1.66
C TYR A 73 2.73 0.12 2.80
N ALA A 74 4.01 0.37 3.05
CA ALA A 74 4.77 -0.33 4.07
C ALA A 74 5.54 0.65 4.95
N THR A 75 5.47 0.46 6.27
CA THR A 75 6.30 1.18 7.23
C THR A 75 6.74 0.19 8.30
N ASP A 76 8.05 0.05 8.45
CA ASP A 76 8.68 -0.85 9.41
C ASP A 76 9.50 -0.05 10.42
N TRP A 77 9.52 -0.51 11.66
CA TRP A 77 10.28 0.12 12.73
C TRP A 77 10.63 -0.88 13.83
N ASN A 78 11.65 -0.56 14.63
CA ASN A 78 12.18 -1.47 15.66
C ASN A 78 11.95 -0.95 17.09
N GLN A 79 11.57 0.32 17.23
CA GLN A 79 11.31 0.92 18.54
C GLN A 79 9.96 0.48 19.09
N GLY A 80 9.98 -0.18 20.25
CA GLY A 80 8.77 -0.51 21.00
C GLY A 80 8.06 0.73 21.57
N GLY A 81 6.87 0.50 22.13
CA GLY A 81 6.07 1.51 22.82
C GLY A 81 4.92 2.07 21.98
N ARG A 82 3.81 2.37 22.67
CA ARG A 82 2.54 2.80 22.08
C ARG A 82 2.67 4.11 21.29
N GLU A 83 3.50 5.04 21.76
CA GLU A 83 3.73 6.32 21.09
C GLU A 83 4.45 6.15 19.76
N ARG A 84 5.51 5.34 19.72
CA ARG A 84 6.24 5.00 18.50
C ARG A 84 5.34 4.28 17.51
N ALA A 85 4.57 3.30 17.97
CA ALA A 85 3.58 2.62 17.13
C ALA A 85 2.55 3.61 16.53
N LYS A 86 2.00 4.51 17.35
CA LYS A 86 1.06 5.54 16.88
C LYS A 86 1.69 6.42 15.80
N TYR A 87 2.92 6.88 16.02
CA TYR A 87 3.66 7.70 15.06
C TYR A 87 3.83 6.98 13.70
N TYR A 88 4.38 5.77 13.67
CA TYR A 88 4.64 5.07 12.40
C TYR A 88 3.35 4.65 11.68
N ILE A 89 2.32 4.24 12.42
CA ILE A 89 1.00 3.95 11.85
C ILE A 89 0.40 5.20 11.21
N ASP A 90 0.58 6.37 11.84
CA ASP A 90 0.08 7.64 11.31
C ASP A 90 0.79 8.05 10.01
N LEU A 91 2.09 7.81 9.89
CA LEU A 91 2.81 8.02 8.62
C LEU A 91 2.22 7.18 7.48
N THR A 92 1.94 5.89 7.72
CA THR A 92 1.28 5.04 6.70
C THR A 92 -0.12 5.55 6.35
N ARG A 93 -0.89 6.02 7.35
CA ARG A 93 -2.23 6.59 7.13
C ARG A 93 -2.17 7.87 6.29
N LYS A 94 -1.22 8.76 6.55
CA LYS A 94 -1.01 10.00 5.77
C LYS A 94 -0.71 9.71 4.30
N LEU A 95 0.19 8.77 4.02
CA LEU A 95 0.49 8.39 2.64
C LEU A 95 -0.72 7.73 1.94
N HIS A 96 -1.40 6.82 2.63
CA HIS A 96 -2.62 6.18 2.09
C HIS A 96 -3.74 7.19 1.84
N ALA A 97 -3.94 8.16 2.74
CA ALA A 97 -4.92 9.22 2.56
C ALA A 97 -4.57 10.11 1.36
N TYR A 98 -3.29 10.45 1.18
CA TYR A 98 -2.83 11.22 0.02
C TYR A 98 -3.12 10.52 -1.31
N MET A 99 -3.04 9.19 -1.35
CA MET A 99 -3.27 8.41 -2.58
C MET A 99 -4.74 8.23 -2.97
N THR A 100 -5.69 8.63 -2.13
CA THR A 100 -7.14 8.48 -2.36
C THR A 100 -7.64 8.90 -3.76
N PRO A 101 -7.23 10.04 -4.36
CA PRO A 101 -7.75 10.43 -5.68
C PRO A 101 -7.15 9.63 -6.84
N PHE A 102 -6.10 8.82 -6.61
CA PHE A 102 -5.35 8.12 -7.66
C PHE A 102 -5.65 6.62 -7.73
N VAL A 103 -6.44 6.09 -6.78
CA VAL A 103 -6.72 4.65 -6.66
C VAL A 103 -8.19 4.35 -6.97
N SER A 104 -8.56 3.07 -6.93
CA SER A 104 -9.95 2.64 -7.12
C SER A 104 -10.89 3.32 -6.13
N LYS A 105 -12.14 3.52 -6.58
CA LYS A 105 -13.20 4.16 -5.81
C LYS A 105 -14.52 3.46 -6.10
N ASN A 106 -15.41 3.46 -5.11
CA ASN A 106 -16.74 2.85 -5.17
C ASN A 106 -16.74 1.34 -5.52
N PRO A 107 -16.11 0.47 -4.70
CA PRO A 107 -15.38 0.77 -3.45
C PRO A 107 -13.90 1.11 -3.70
N ARG A 108 -13.22 1.61 -2.65
CA ARG A 108 -11.76 1.65 -2.63
C ARG A 108 -11.26 0.24 -2.32
N GLU A 109 -10.75 -0.42 -3.35
CA GLU A 109 -10.43 -1.85 -3.31
C GLU A 109 -9.13 -2.11 -2.54
N ALA A 110 -9.13 -3.20 -1.76
CA ALA A 110 -7.99 -3.63 -0.95
C ALA A 110 -7.71 -5.13 -1.17
N PHE A 111 -6.47 -5.52 -0.87
CA PHE A 111 -6.04 -6.91 -0.89
C PHE A 111 -6.14 -7.53 0.51
N LEU A 112 -6.72 -8.73 0.61
CA LEU A 112 -7.06 -9.40 1.88
C LEU A 112 -5.85 -9.91 2.69
N ASN A 113 -4.78 -10.38 2.02
CA ASN A 113 -3.60 -10.99 2.67
C ASN A 113 -2.68 -9.95 3.32
#